data_AF-A0A5D3ADU5-F1
#
_entry.id   AF-A0A5D3ADU5-F1
#
_cell.length_a   1.000
_cell.length_b   1.000
_cell.length_c   1.000
_cell.angle_alpha   90.00
_cell.angle_beta   90.00
_cell.angle_gamma   90.00
#
_symmetry.space_group_name_H-M   'P 1'
#
loop_
_entity.id
_entity.type
_entity.pdbx_description
1 polymer ?
#
loop_
_entity_poly.entity_id
_entity_poly.type
_entity_poly.pdbx_seq_one_letter_code
_entity_poly.pdbx_strand_id
1 'polypeptide(L)'
;MRECGYNVQVPVSENSKLMTFGSNHQYLECVKAAYEFASGELLSLIKEKYDLIGKLRSIKHYLLLDQGDFLVHFMDIAREELLKKHDEISVEKLQSLLDLALRTTAAAADPCHEDLTCCVERASVLKGLSRLKDLDIKNVSHSNDLEEPISITGLETFSLSYKIQWPLSIVISRKALTKYQLIFRFLFHCKHVERQLCGAWQMHQGVRALNSHGTAISRSSLLCRSMLRFINSLLHYLTFEVLEPNWQVMHGRLQTAKSIDEVIQHHDFFLDKCLKECLLLLPELIQKVEKLKSLCLQYAAATQWLISSSIDIPKLDEQSDGSFGSGKLKSKNPSQVQKVMTRNSAVTDSILKFEREFNAELQTLRPILSSSSQAEPYLTHLAQWILGVGNDQ
;
A
#
# COMPACT_ATOMS: atom_id res chain seq x y z
N MET A 1 -10.41 16.00 30.30
CA MET A 1 -11.56 15.68 31.19
C MET A 1 -12.49 16.86 31.40
N ARG A 2 -12.03 17.96 32.03
CA ARG A 2 -12.89 19.14 32.29
C ARG A 2 -13.43 19.80 31.02
N GLU A 3 -12.59 19.94 30.00
CA GLU A 3 -13.01 20.41 28.67
C GLU A 3 -14.03 19.48 27.99
N CYS A 4 -14.11 18.21 28.39
CA CYS A 4 -15.11 17.25 27.90
C CYS A 4 -16.43 17.35 28.68
N GLY A 5 -16.56 18.30 29.62
CA GLY A 5 -17.66 18.39 30.58
C GLY A 5 -17.64 17.31 31.66
N TYR A 6 -16.53 16.56 31.81
CA TYR A 6 -16.41 15.52 32.84
C TYR A 6 -15.91 16.12 34.17
N ASN A 7 -16.76 16.05 35.20
CA ASN A 7 -16.41 16.45 36.55
C ASN A 7 -15.81 15.26 37.31
N VAL A 8 -14.51 15.33 37.58
CA VAL A 8 -13.80 14.32 38.35
C VAL A 8 -14.11 14.52 39.83
N GLN A 9 -14.75 13.55 40.46
CA GLN A 9 -14.89 13.50 41.91
C GLN A 9 -13.57 12.97 42.48
N VAL A 10 -12.66 13.89 42.81
CA VAL A 10 -11.41 13.51 43.45
C VAL A 10 -11.73 12.93 44.82
N PRO A 11 -11.31 11.69 45.14
CA PRO A 11 -11.53 11.11 46.46
C PRO A 11 -10.89 12.03 47.50
N VAL A 12 -11.66 12.36 48.54
CA VAL A 12 -11.23 13.27 49.61
C VAL A 12 -10.02 12.63 50.31
N SER A 13 -8.83 13.06 49.94
CA SER A 13 -7.59 12.64 50.60
C SER A 13 -7.46 13.41 51.91
N GLU A 14 -7.05 12.73 52.98
CA GLU A 14 -6.84 13.27 54.33
C GLU A 14 -5.81 14.42 54.31
N ASN A 15 -6.26 15.64 53.98
CA ASN A 15 -5.44 16.87 53.98
C ASN A 15 -4.79 17.17 55.34
N SER A 16 -5.20 16.47 56.40
CA SER A 16 -4.72 16.64 57.78
C SER A 16 -3.35 16.00 58.07
N LYS A 17 -2.81 15.11 57.22
CA LYS A 17 -1.53 14.40 57.48
C LYS A 17 -0.30 15.00 56.78
N LEU A 18 -0.48 15.99 55.90
CA LEU A 18 0.62 16.60 55.13
C LEU A 18 1.50 17.58 55.92
N MET A 19 1.09 17.97 57.13
CA MET A 19 1.83 18.94 57.97
C MET A 19 2.82 18.30 58.95
N THR A 20 3.04 16.98 58.90
CA THR A 20 4.01 16.31 59.78
C THR A 20 5.41 16.34 59.14
N PHE A 21 6.15 17.42 59.40
CA PHE A 21 7.58 17.55 59.07
C PHE A 21 8.38 16.48 59.83
N GLY A 22 8.56 15.29 59.25
CA GLY A 22 9.35 14.21 59.86
C GLY A 22 9.60 12.99 58.99
N SER A 23 8.75 12.70 58.00
CA SER A 23 8.87 11.55 57.10
C SER A 23 9.04 12.00 55.65
N ASN A 24 10.30 12.08 55.19
CA ASN A 24 10.72 12.56 53.85
C ASN A 24 10.14 11.81 52.62
N HIS A 25 9.18 10.89 52.79
CA HIS A 25 8.60 10.09 51.70
C HIS A 25 7.06 10.13 51.61
N GLN A 26 6.36 10.67 52.60
CA GLN A 26 4.90 10.58 52.65
C GLN A 26 4.20 11.49 51.61
N TYR A 27 4.80 12.63 51.29
CA TYR A 27 4.32 13.49 50.21
C TYR A 27 4.47 12.85 48.82
N LEU A 28 5.51 12.02 48.61
CA LEU A 28 5.71 11.31 47.34
C LEU A 28 4.62 10.26 47.11
N GLU A 29 4.20 9.57 48.17
CA GLU A 29 3.08 8.61 48.10
C GLU A 29 1.77 9.30 47.76
N CYS A 30 1.47 10.46 48.38
CA CYS A 30 0.30 11.27 48.04
C CYS A 30 0.31 11.72 46.57
N VAL A 31 1.46 12.19 46.07
CA VAL A 31 1.62 12.59 44.66
C VAL A 31 1.43 11.41 43.71
N LYS A 32 2.00 10.25 44.03
CA LYS A 32 1.83 9.02 43.24
C LYS A 32 0.37 8.58 43.19
N ALA A 33 -0.31 8.55 44.35
CA ALA A 33 -1.72 8.18 44.41
C ALA A 33 -2.61 9.13 43.61
N ALA A 34 -2.36 10.44 43.69
CA ALA A 34 -3.08 11.42 42.89
C ALA A 34 -2.82 11.26 41.38
N TYR A 35 -1.57 10.96 40.99
CA TYR A 35 -1.19 10.69 39.61
C TYR A 35 -1.86 9.42 39.06
N GLU A 36 -1.83 8.32 39.82
CA GLU A 36 -2.45 7.05 39.43
C GLU A 36 -3.96 7.18 39.27
N PHE A 37 -4.62 7.87 40.20
CA PHE A 37 -6.05 8.17 40.11
C PHE A 37 -6.38 9.01 38.87
N ALA A 38 -5.68 10.13 38.66
CA ALA A 38 -5.94 11.02 37.52
C ALA A 38 -5.65 10.33 36.17
N SER A 39 -4.58 9.53 36.10
CA SER A 39 -4.19 8.80 34.89
C SER A 39 -5.19 7.70 34.58
N GLY A 40 -5.65 6.95 35.59
CA GLY A 40 -6.66 5.90 35.44
C GLY A 40 -8.00 6.45 34.96
N GLU A 41 -8.47 7.54 35.56
CA GLU A 41 -9.73 8.21 35.16
C GLU A 41 -9.69 8.76 33.73
N LEU A 42 -8.58 9.40 33.35
CA LEU A 42 -8.40 9.90 31.98
C LEU A 42 -8.33 8.76 30.98
N LEU A 43 -7.61 7.68 31.33
CA LEU A 43 -7.46 6.51 30.47
C LEU A 43 -8.81 5.81 30.24
N SER A 44 -9.60 5.59 31.30
CA SER A 44 -10.94 5.02 31.20
C SER A 44 -11.84 5.91 30.34
N LEU A 45 -11.81 7.23 30.53
CA LEU A 45 -12.57 8.16 29.70
C LEU A 45 -12.23 8.02 28.20
N ILE A 46 -10.95 7.99 27.84
CA ILE A 46 -10.50 7.89 26.44
C ILE A 46 -10.79 6.50 25.84
N LYS A 47 -10.54 5.42 26.60
CA LYS A 47 -10.73 4.04 26.12
C LYS A 47 -12.20 3.66 26.01
N GLU A 48 -13.00 3.97 27.02
CA GLU A 48 -14.39 3.50 27.11
C GLU A 48 -15.36 4.49 26.46
N LYS A 49 -15.35 5.76 26.88
CA LYS A 49 -16.34 6.74 26.41
C LYS A 49 -16.09 7.18 24.96
N TYR A 50 -14.84 7.34 24.58
CA TYR A 50 -14.45 7.78 23.23
C TYR A 50 -14.02 6.63 22.31
N ASP A 51 -14.05 5.39 22.79
CA ASP A 51 -13.71 4.18 22.05
C ASP A 51 -12.41 4.29 21.21
N LEU A 52 -11.32 4.65 21.88
CA LEU A 52 -10.01 4.76 21.22
C LEU A 52 -9.63 3.47 20.46
N ILE A 53 -9.95 2.30 21.02
CA ILE A 53 -9.59 1.01 20.42
C ILE A 53 -10.41 0.76 19.15
N GLY A 54 -11.72 1.08 19.14
CA GLY A 54 -12.55 1.04 17.94
C GLY A 54 -12.02 1.96 16.85
N LYS A 55 -11.65 3.21 17.19
CA LYS A 55 -11.08 4.15 16.21
C LYS A 55 -9.74 3.69 15.64
N LEU A 56 -8.84 3.16 16.47
CA LEU A 56 -7.59 2.56 15.99
C LEU A 56 -7.88 1.36 15.05
N ARG A 57 -8.90 0.56 15.36
CA ARG A 57 -9.31 -0.57 14.51
C ARG A 57 -9.82 -0.10 13.15
N SER A 58 -10.66 0.94 13.10
CA SER A 58 -11.08 1.55 11.82
C SER A 58 -9.89 2.10 11.03
N ILE A 59 -8.94 2.76 11.70
CA ILE A 59 -7.67 3.18 11.06
C ILE A 59 -6.93 1.98 10.46
N LYS A 60 -6.83 0.85 11.18
CA LYS A 60 -6.24 -0.38 10.62
C LYS A 60 -7.01 -0.85 9.37
N HIS A 61 -8.33 -0.92 9.43
CA HIS A 61 -9.15 -1.38 8.30
C HIS A 61 -8.88 -0.59 7.02
N TYR A 62 -8.83 0.74 7.09
CA TYR A 62 -8.72 1.59 5.92
C TYR A 62 -7.29 1.99 5.53
N LEU A 63 -6.46 2.39 6.49
CA LEU A 63 -5.10 2.89 6.21
C LEU A 63 -4.06 1.76 6.12
N LEU A 64 -4.28 0.64 6.80
CA LEU A 64 -3.39 -0.53 6.76
C LEU A 64 -3.91 -1.67 5.86
N LEU A 65 -5.05 -1.47 5.20
CA LEU A 65 -5.67 -2.39 4.24
C LEU A 65 -6.06 -3.77 4.79
N ASP A 66 -6.48 -3.84 6.05
CA ASP A 66 -7.05 -5.07 6.62
C ASP A 66 -8.40 -5.43 5.99
N GLN A 67 -9.22 -4.42 5.64
CA GLN A 67 -10.43 -4.59 4.82
C GLN A 67 -10.24 -3.88 3.48
N GLY A 68 -9.73 -4.59 2.48
CA GLY A 68 -9.34 -3.99 1.19
C GLY A 68 -10.39 -4.01 0.08
N ASP A 69 -11.60 -4.55 0.32
CA ASP A 69 -12.65 -4.70 -0.70
C ASP A 69 -13.14 -3.33 -1.21
N PHE A 70 -13.34 -2.37 -0.31
CA PHE A 70 -13.68 -1.00 -0.68
C PHE A 70 -12.64 -0.37 -1.60
N LEU A 71 -11.34 -0.65 -1.37
CA LEU A 71 -10.25 -0.05 -2.12
C LEU A 71 -10.25 -0.55 -3.57
N VAL A 72 -10.53 -1.84 -3.77
CA VAL A 72 -10.63 -2.42 -5.12
C VAL A 72 -11.79 -1.78 -5.87
N HIS A 73 -12.95 -1.67 -5.23
CA HIS A 73 -14.12 -1.03 -5.83
C HIS A 73 -13.86 0.46 -6.15
N PHE A 74 -13.27 1.19 -5.21
CA PHE A 74 -12.86 2.58 -5.37
C PHE A 74 -11.91 2.77 -6.57
N MET A 75 -10.87 1.94 -6.68
CA MET A 75 -9.91 2.00 -7.80
C MET A 75 -10.57 1.79 -9.16
N ASP A 76 -11.71 1.09 -9.22
CA ASP A 76 -12.47 0.93 -10.46
C ASP A 76 -13.26 2.16 -10.83
N ILE A 77 -14.09 2.66 -9.92
CA ILE A 77 -14.99 3.79 -10.17
C ILE A 77 -14.23 5.12 -10.26
N ALA A 78 -13.07 5.24 -9.59
CA ALA A 78 -12.23 6.43 -9.60
C ALA A 78 -11.13 6.42 -10.67
N ARG A 79 -11.06 5.38 -11.52
CA ARG A 79 -10.00 5.20 -12.52
C ARG A 79 -9.78 6.44 -13.39
N GLU A 80 -10.84 7.00 -13.94
CA GLU A 80 -10.77 8.16 -14.82
C GLU A 80 -10.21 9.40 -14.10
N GLU A 81 -10.56 9.57 -12.83
CA GLU A 81 -10.10 10.70 -12.02
C GLU A 81 -8.64 10.52 -11.58
N LEU A 82 -8.26 9.30 -11.20
CA LEU A 82 -6.91 8.96 -10.74
C LEU A 82 -5.86 8.97 -11.86
N LEU A 83 -6.27 8.82 -13.12
CA LEU A 83 -5.37 8.93 -14.28
C LEU A 83 -5.03 10.37 -14.67
N LYS A 84 -5.79 11.35 -14.17
CA LYS A 84 -5.52 12.77 -14.42
C LYS A 84 -4.22 13.22 -13.76
N LYS A 85 -3.68 14.34 -14.26
CA LYS A 85 -2.55 15.03 -13.63
C LYS A 85 -3.01 15.71 -12.34
N HIS A 86 -2.08 15.92 -11.43
CA HIS A 86 -2.27 16.60 -10.15
C HIS A 86 -3.22 17.83 -10.21
N ASP A 87 -3.07 18.71 -11.19
CA ASP A 87 -3.83 19.97 -11.29
C ASP A 87 -5.29 19.80 -11.74
N GLU A 88 -5.62 18.66 -12.36
CA GLU A 88 -6.93 18.39 -12.97
C GLU A 88 -7.83 17.51 -12.10
N ILE A 89 -7.31 17.03 -10.96
CA ILE A 89 -8.02 16.13 -10.06
C ILE A 89 -9.00 16.92 -9.19
N SER A 90 -10.26 16.52 -9.21
CA SER A 90 -11.26 17.02 -8.26
C SER A 90 -11.27 16.16 -7.00
N VAL A 91 -10.83 16.75 -5.87
CA VAL A 91 -10.86 16.09 -4.55
C VAL A 91 -12.29 15.80 -4.11
N GLU A 92 -13.24 16.70 -4.41
CA GLU A 92 -14.66 16.50 -4.10
C GLU A 92 -15.24 15.30 -4.85
N LYS A 93 -14.89 15.15 -6.13
CA LYS A 93 -15.30 13.98 -6.92
C LYS A 93 -14.69 12.70 -6.34
N LEU A 94 -13.39 12.70 -6.01
CA LEU A 94 -12.75 11.56 -5.36
C LEU A 94 -13.41 11.20 -4.03
N GLN A 95 -13.77 12.19 -3.21
CA GLN A 95 -14.49 11.96 -1.96
C GLN A 95 -15.85 11.31 -2.22
N SER A 96 -16.64 11.82 -3.17
CA SER A 96 -17.95 11.22 -3.47
C SER A 96 -17.85 9.78 -3.97
N LEU A 97 -16.80 9.45 -4.73
CA LEU A 97 -16.52 8.10 -5.19
C LEU A 97 -16.04 7.20 -4.05
N LEU A 98 -15.22 7.72 -3.13
CA LEU A 98 -14.84 7.00 -1.92
C LEU A 98 -16.06 6.68 -1.05
N ASP A 99 -16.93 7.66 -0.82
CA ASP A 99 -18.15 7.48 -0.02
C ASP A 99 -19.08 6.43 -0.64
N LEU A 100 -19.20 6.44 -1.98
CA LEU A 100 -19.93 5.40 -2.71
C LEU A 100 -19.29 4.01 -2.50
N ALA A 101 -17.96 3.91 -2.59
CA ALA A 101 -17.26 2.64 -2.40
C ALA A 101 -17.42 2.10 -0.97
N LEU A 102 -17.33 2.96 0.04
CA LEU A 102 -17.50 2.57 1.44
C LEU A 102 -18.92 2.07 1.72
N ARG A 103 -19.94 2.72 1.17
CA ARG A 103 -21.36 2.37 1.39
C ARG A 103 -21.82 1.11 0.67
N THR A 104 -21.12 0.71 -0.40
CA THR A 104 -21.50 -0.43 -1.26
C THR A 104 -20.74 -1.71 -0.95
N THR A 105 -19.78 -1.65 -0.01
CA THR A 105 -18.89 -2.75 0.36
C THR A 105 -19.06 -3.15 1.82
N ALA A 106 -18.29 -4.12 2.31
CA ALA A 106 -18.37 -4.55 3.71
C ALA A 106 -17.99 -3.44 4.71
N ALA A 107 -17.27 -2.41 4.25
CA ALA A 107 -16.92 -1.21 5.01
C ALA A 107 -18.14 -0.48 5.60
N ALA A 108 -19.32 -0.59 4.97
CA ALA A 108 -20.55 0.02 5.47
C ALA A 108 -20.96 -0.48 6.87
N ALA A 109 -20.47 -1.65 7.30
CA ALA A 109 -20.74 -2.20 8.62
C ALA A 109 -19.98 -1.49 9.76
N ASP A 110 -18.89 -0.77 9.45
CA ASP A 110 -18.13 0.00 10.45
C ASP A 110 -18.81 1.36 10.68
N PRO A 111 -19.28 1.68 11.89
CA PRO A 111 -19.89 2.98 12.19
C PRO A 111 -18.98 4.18 11.94
N CYS A 112 -17.66 3.97 11.88
CA CYS A 112 -16.68 5.03 11.78
C CYS A 112 -16.17 5.29 10.35
N HIS A 113 -16.72 4.61 9.33
CA HIS A 113 -16.29 4.77 7.94
C HIS A 113 -16.46 6.22 7.41
N GLU A 114 -17.42 6.98 7.94
CA GLU A 114 -17.69 8.37 7.54
C GLU A 114 -16.58 9.37 7.93
N ASP A 115 -15.68 9.00 8.84
CA ASP A 115 -14.54 9.84 9.22
C ASP A 115 -13.41 9.79 8.17
N LEU A 116 -13.49 8.90 7.18
CA LEU A 116 -12.48 8.73 6.15
C LEU A 116 -12.60 9.81 5.07
N THR A 117 -11.48 10.46 4.76
CA THR A 117 -11.43 11.56 3.80
C THR A 117 -10.36 11.35 2.74
N CYS A 118 -10.61 11.82 1.52
CA CYS A 118 -9.64 11.82 0.44
C CYS A 118 -8.67 12.99 0.57
N CYS A 119 -7.39 12.73 0.30
CA CYS A 119 -6.36 13.74 0.20
C CYS A 119 -5.53 13.51 -1.06
N VAL A 120 -5.10 14.59 -1.71
CA VAL A 120 -4.18 14.54 -2.85
C VAL A 120 -2.90 15.24 -2.43
N GLU A 121 -1.84 14.47 -2.27
CA GLU A 121 -0.53 14.98 -1.88
C GLU A 121 0.20 15.61 -3.06
N ARG A 122 0.97 16.68 -2.80
CA ARG A 122 1.74 17.35 -3.86
C ARG A 122 3.01 16.61 -4.29
N ALA A 123 3.36 15.54 -3.58
CA ALA A 123 4.64 14.86 -3.72
C ALA A 123 4.47 13.34 -3.71
N SER A 124 5.30 12.63 -4.46
CA SER A 124 5.40 11.18 -4.42
C SER A 124 5.85 10.69 -3.04
N VAL A 125 5.64 9.39 -2.76
CA VAL A 125 6.03 8.78 -1.48
C VAL A 125 7.51 9.00 -1.18
N LEU A 126 8.40 8.84 -2.16
CA LEU A 126 9.85 9.06 -2.02
C LEU A 126 10.18 10.49 -1.53
N LYS A 127 9.58 11.51 -2.14
CA LYS A 127 9.80 12.91 -1.77
C LYS A 127 9.14 13.25 -0.42
N GLY A 128 7.99 12.66 -0.12
CA GLY A 128 7.35 12.75 1.20
C GLY A 128 8.22 12.20 2.32
N LEU A 129 8.89 11.05 2.08
CA LEU A 129 9.83 10.45 3.02
C LEU A 129 11.07 11.32 3.27
N SER A 130 11.61 11.96 2.23
CA SER A 130 12.72 12.91 2.39
C SER A 130 12.33 14.10 3.27
N ARG A 131 11.10 14.62 3.16
CA ARG A 131 10.60 15.71 4.02
C ARG A 131 10.37 15.28 5.47
N LEU A 132 10.04 14.01 5.71
CA LEU A 132 9.88 13.48 7.06
C LEU A 132 11.22 13.29 7.77
N LYS A 133 12.30 12.99 7.02
CA LYS A 133 13.65 12.82 7.57
C LYS A 133 14.23 14.12 8.16
N ASP A 134 13.84 15.27 7.64
CA ASP A 134 14.19 16.59 8.19
C ASP A 134 13.62 16.84 9.60
N LEU A 135 12.61 16.06 10.03
CA LEU A 135 11.92 16.26 11.30
C LEU A 135 12.44 15.42 12.46
N ASP A 136 13.12 14.28 12.25
CA ASP A 136 13.55 13.42 13.37
C ASP A 136 14.77 12.48 13.12
N ILE A 137 15.48 12.53 11.98
CA ILE A 137 16.64 11.65 11.74
C ILE A 137 17.84 12.43 11.18
N LYS A 138 18.70 12.93 12.08
CA LYS A 138 20.06 13.37 11.75
C LYS A 138 20.85 12.15 11.29
N ASN A 139 20.86 11.85 10.00
CA ASN A 139 21.92 11.13 9.26
C ASN A 139 21.39 10.68 7.88
N VAL A 140 21.26 11.59 6.92
CA VAL A 140 21.62 11.36 5.50
C VAL A 140 21.81 12.74 4.87
N SER A 141 23.03 13.06 4.50
CA SER A 141 23.37 14.24 3.71
C SER A 141 23.04 14.02 2.23
N HIS A 142 22.35 15.00 1.64
CA HIS A 142 22.25 15.33 0.21
C HIS A 142 21.78 14.23 -0.76
N SER A 143 20.50 14.29 -1.13
CA SER A 143 20.01 13.84 -2.44
C SER A 143 18.99 14.85 -2.96
N ASN A 144 19.47 16.01 -3.42
CA ASN A 144 18.63 17.11 -3.93
C ASN A 144 18.28 17.00 -5.43
N ASP A 145 18.67 15.93 -6.13
CA ASP A 145 18.34 15.74 -7.55
C ASP A 145 17.77 14.34 -7.80
N LEU A 146 16.50 14.15 -7.47
CA LEU A 146 15.70 13.10 -8.10
C LEU A 146 14.87 13.78 -9.18
N GLU A 147 15.35 13.72 -10.43
CA GLU A 147 14.63 14.18 -11.61
C GLU A 147 13.21 13.58 -11.63
N GLU A 148 12.19 14.44 -11.76
CA GLU A 148 10.79 14.04 -11.71
C GLU A 148 10.44 13.14 -12.89
N PRO A 149 9.64 12.06 -12.69
CA PRO A 149 8.89 11.51 -13.79
C PRO A 149 7.92 12.58 -14.30
N ILE A 150 7.92 12.78 -15.61
CA ILE A 150 7.34 13.90 -16.40
C ILE A 150 5.81 14.10 -16.23
N SER A 151 5.14 13.30 -15.39
CA SER A 151 3.75 13.55 -14.98
C SER A 151 3.37 12.68 -13.77
N ILE A 152 3.41 13.25 -12.57
CA ILE A 152 2.83 12.61 -11.38
C ILE A 152 1.30 12.60 -11.55
N THR A 153 0.70 11.41 -11.56
CA THR A 153 -0.75 11.21 -11.72
C THR A 153 -1.46 11.15 -10.37
N GLY A 154 -2.79 11.17 -10.39
CA GLY A 154 -3.63 10.91 -9.21
C GLY A 154 -3.31 9.62 -8.49
N LEU A 155 -2.89 8.58 -9.22
CA LEU A 155 -2.48 7.29 -8.65
C LEU A 155 -1.27 7.39 -7.71
N GLU A 156 -0.33 8.30 -7.99
CA GLU A 156 0.86 8.51 -7.17
C GLU A 156 0.62 9.51 -6.03
N THR A 157 -0.36 10.41 -6.18
CA THR A 157 -0.65 11.50 -5.23
C THR A 157 -1.81 11.19 -4.27
N PHE A 158 -2.67 10.24 -4.61
CA PHE A 158 -3.81 9.85 -3.79
C PHE A 158 -3.39 9.35 -2.40
N SER A 159 -4.12 9.77 -1.40
CA SER A 159 -3.95 9.36 0.00
C SER A 159 -5.30 9.37 0.71
N LEU A 160 -5.42 8.58 1.76
CA LEU A 160 -6.55 8.64 2.68
C LEU A 160 -6.14 9.39 3.95
N SER A 161 -7.05 10.14 4.52
CA SER A 161 -6.91 10.76 5.84
C SER A 161 -8.08 10.35 6.71
N TYR A 162 -7.88 10.42 8.03
CA TYR A 162 -8.89 10.01 8.99
C TYR A 162 -9.18 11.17 9.93
N LYS A 163 -10.45 11.59 9.98
CA LYS A 163 -10.90 12.75 10.76
C LYS A 163 -10.99 12.37 12.24
N ILE A 164 -9.99 12.78 13.02
CA ILE A 164 -9.97 12.56 14.46
C ILE A 164 -10.49 13.80 15.19
N GLN A 165 -11.58 13.63 15.94
CA GLN A 165 -12.09 14.67 16.84
C GLN A 165 -11.32 14.71 18.15
N TRP A 166 -11.28 15.88 18.77
CA TRP A 166 -10.87 16.01 20.15
C TRP A 166 -11.84 15.20 21.04
N PRO A 167 -11.37 14.45 22.06
CA PRO A 167 -10.02 14.43 22.64
C PRO A 167 -9.06 13.35 22.09
N LEU A 168 -9.52 12.50 21.16
CA LEU A 168 -8.69 11.40 20.63
C LEU A 168 -7.46 11.88 19.87
N SER A 169 -7.47 13.13 19.39
CA SER A 169 -6.32 13.78 18.73
C SER A 169 -5.08 13.94 19.63
N ILE A 170 -5.24 13.79 20.95
CA ILE A 170 -4.11 13.74 21.90
C ILE A 170 -3.29 12.48 21.66
N VAL A 171 -3.95 11.35 21.42
CA VAL A 171 -3.30 10.06 21.14
C VAL A 171 -2.96 9.94 19.66
N ILE A 172 -3.96 10.12 18.80
CA ILE A 172 -3.81 10.02 17.35
C ILE A 172 -3.43 11.41 16.82
N SER A 173 -2.16 11.76 17.00
CA SER A 173 -1.62 13.04 16.59
C SER A 173 -1.58 13.20 15.07
N ARG A 174 -1.44 14.44 14.58
CA ARG A 174 -1.21 14.70 13.15
C ARG A 174 0.06 13.99 12.64
N LYS A 175 1.11 13.92 13.48
CA LYS A 175 2.34 13.19 13.15
C LYS A 175 2.07 11.72 12.91
N ALA A 176 1.29 11.09 13.80
CA ALA A 176 0.90 9.69 13.66
C ALA A 176 0.08 9.44 12.39
N LEU A 177 -0.88 10.32 12.07
CA LEU A 177 -1.66 10.24 10.82
C LEU A 177 -0.76 10.33 9.58
N THR A 178 0.25 11.20 9.56
CA THR A 178 1.22 11.25 8.46
C THR A 178 1.99 9.93 8.29
N LYS A 179 2.38 9.27 9.40
CA LYS A 179 3.02 7.94 9.34
C LYS A 179 2.07 6.91 8.72
N TYR A 180 0.80 6.87 9.14
CA TYR A 180 -0.21 6.00 8.53
C TYR A 180 -0.42 6.28 7.04
N GLN A 181 -0.48 7.55 6.66
CA GLN A 181 -0.64 7.96 5.26
C GLN A 181 0.50 7.48 4.37
N LEU A 182 1.74 7.53 4.86
CA LEU A 182 2.89 7.04 4.10
C LEU A 182 2.82 5.53 3.87
N ILE A 183 2.43 4.77 4.91
CA ILE A 183 2.21 3.32 4.81
C ILE A 183 1.09 3.03 3.80
N PHE A 184 -0.06 3.71 3.96
CA PHE A 184 -1.21 3.57 3.06
C PHE A 184 -0.82 3.84 1.60
N ARG A 185 -0.15 4.95 1.32
CA ARG A 185 0.24 5.34 -0.05
C ARG A 185 1.13 4.29 -0.69
N PHE A 186 2.06 3.71 0.06
CA PHE A 186 2.91 2.64 -0.43
C PHE A 186 2.13 1.36 -0.73
N LEU A 187 1.24 0.94 0.18
CA LEU A 187 0.36 -0.21 -0.02
C LEU A 187 -0.59 -0.01 -1.21
N PHE A 188 -1.20 1.17 -1.32
CA PHE A 188 -2.09 1.56 -2.41
C PHE A 188 -1.40 1.44 -3.76
N HIS A 189 -0.16 1.94 -3.89
CA HIS A 189 0.60 1.80 -5.13
C HIS A 189 0.90 0.33 -5.46
N CYS A 190 1.25 -0.49 -4.46
CA CYS A 190 1.47 -1.92 -4.67
C CYS A 190 0.18 -2.64 -5.13
N LYS A 191 -0.97 -2.32 -4.53
CA LYS A 191 -2.29 -2.83 -4.93
C LYS A 191 -2.69 -2.38 -6.33
N HIS A 192 -2.36 -1.15 -6.72
CA HIS A 192 -2.57 -0.68 -8.08
C HIS A 192 -1.76 -1.51 -9.09
N VAL A 193 -0.48 -1.76 -8.83
CA VAL A 193 0.39 -2.58 -9.70
C VAL A 193 -0.13 -4.02 -9.81
N GLU A 194 -0.48 -4.65 -8.69
CA GLU A 194 -1.12 -5.98 -8.66
C GLU A 194 -2.33 -6.02 -9.59
N ARG A 195 -3.20 -5.01 -9.49
CA ARG A 195 -4.43 -4.92 -10.26
C ARG A 195 -4.19 -4.78 -11.77
N GLN A 196 -3.23 -3.94 -12.18
CA GLN A 196 -2.86 -3.80 -13.59
C GLN A 196 -2.30 -5.12 -14.16
N LEU A 197 -1.47 -5.81 -13.39
CA LEU A 197 -0.93 -7.11 -13.77
C LEU A 197 -2.01 -8.19 -13.84
N CYS A 198 -2.99 -8.19 -12.94
CA CYS A 198 -4.15 -9.08 -13.02
C CYS A 198 -4.98 -8.84 -14.28
N GLY A 199 -5.18 -7.58 -14.68
CA GLY A 199 -5.80 -7.25 -15.97
C GLY A 199 -5.01 -7.79 -17.16
N ALA A 200 -3.68 -7.59 -17.17
CA ALA A 200 -2.79 -8.16 -18.19
C ALA A 200 -2.86 -9.69 -18.24
N TRP A 201 -2.92 -10.35 -17.08
CA TRP A 201 -3.06 -11.81 -16.98
C TRP A 201 -4.39 -12.32 -17.54
N GLN A 202 -5.50 -11.63 -17.24
CA GLN A 202 -6.82 -11.96 -17.79
C GLN A 202 -6.80 -11.89 -19.32
N MET A 203 -6.16 -10.88 -19.90
CA MET A 203 -5.98 -10.78 -21.35
C MET A 203 -5.21 -11.99 -21.91
N HIS A 204 -4.12 -12.41 -21.25
CA HIS A 204 -3.37 -13.62 -21.65
C HIS A 204 -4.23 -14.89 -21.60
N GLN A 205 -5.09 -15.04 -20.60
CA GLN A 205 -6.00 -16.21 -20.51
C GLN A 205 -7.05 -16.19 -21.63
N GLY A 206 -7.61 -15.03 -21.97
CA GLY A 206 -8.54 -14.89 -23.08
C GLY A 206 -7.94 -15.33 -24.42
N VAL A 207 -6.64 -15.06 -24.63
CA VAL A 207 -5.92 -15.46 -25.86
C VAL A 207 -5.61 -16.95 -25.90
N ARG A 208 -5.29 -17.55 -24.75
CA ARG A 208 -5.07 -19.01 -24.64
C ARG A 208 -6.31 -19.80 -25.04
N ALA A 209 -7.50 -19.29 -24.70
CA ALA A 209 -8.77 -19.91 -25.10
C ALA A 209 -8.97 -19.94 -26.63
N LEU A 210 -8.31 -19.05 -27.38
CA LEU A 210 -8.39 -18.96 -28.84
C LEU A 210 -7.40 -19.89 -29.58
N ASN A 211 -6.68 -20.77 -28.86
CA ASN A 211 -5.67 -21.69 -29.41
C ASN A 211 -4.53 -21.03 -30.23
N SER A 212 -4.33 -19.72 -30.07
CA SER A 212 -3.24 -18.95 -30.68
C SER A 212 -1.90 -19.27 -30.01
N HIS A 213 -1.34 -20.44 -30.32
CA HIS A 213 -0.08 -20.90 -29.75
C HIS A 213 1.11 -20.22 -30.44
N GLY A 214 1.44 -19.00 -30.00
CA GLY A 214 2.70 -18.32 -30.30
C GLY A 214 3.70 -18.42 -29.14
N THR A 215 4.98 -18.69 -29.43
CA THR A 215 6.07 -18.69 -28.43
C THR A 215 6.15 -17.33 -27.70
N ALA A 216 5.92 -16.23 -28.41
CA ALA A 216 5.92 -14.88 -27.84
C ALA A 216 4.82 -14.67 -26.79
N ILE A 217 3.59 -15.09 -27.06
CA ILE A 217 2.45 -14.96 -26.13
C ILE A 217 2.69 -15.81 -24.88
N SER A 218 3.14 -17.05 -25.07
CA SER A 218 3.49 -17.94 -23.96
C SER A 218 4.58 -17.32 -23.07
N ARG A 219 5.65 -16.79 -23.68
CA ARG A 219 6.74 -16.12 -22.96
C ARG A 219 6.27 -14.87 -22.21
N SER A 220 5.43 -14.05 -22.83
CA SER A 220 4.82 -12.89 -22.17
C SER A 220 3.98 -13.31 -20.97
N SER A 221 3.17 -14.36 -21.10
CA SER A 221 2.36 -14.87 -19.98
C SER A 221 3.21 -15.38 -18.81
N LEU A 222 4.38 -15.98 -19.08
CA LEU A 222 5.33 -16.39 -18.04
C LEU A 222 5.94 -15.17 -17.32
N LEU A 223 6.29 -14.13 -18.07
CA LEU A 223 6.78 -12.86 -17.51
C LEU A 223 5.72 -12.21 -16.59
N CYS A 224 4.47 -12.13 -17.06
CA CYS A 224 3.35 -11.65 -16.26
C CYS A 224 3.21 -12.41 -14.93
N ARG A 225 3.29 -13.74 -14.98
CA ARG A 225 3.26 -14.59 -13.77
C ARG A 225 4.43 -14.29 -12.82
N SER A 226 5.62 -14.05 -13.34
CA SER A 226 6.80 -13.69 -12.53
C SER A 226 6.61 -12.34 -11.83
N MET A 227 6.13 -11.32 -12.56
CA MET A 227 5.82 -10.00 -12.00
C MET A 227 4.71 -10.05 -10.95
N LEU A 228 3.65 -10.85 -11.20
CA LEU A 228 2.58 -11.09 -10.22
C LEU A 228 3.11 -11.75 -8.95
N ARG A 229 3.96 -12.77 -9.08
CA ARG A 229 4.59 -13.42 -7.92
C ARG A 229 5.39 -12.41 -7.10
N PHE A 230 6.18 -11.54 -7.75
CA PHE A 230 6.93 -10.49 -7.07
C PHE A 230 6.03 -9.55 -6.27
N ILE A 231 5.01 -8.95 -6.90
CA ILE A 231 4.16 -7.97 -6.22
C ILE A 231 3.31 -8.61 -5.11
N ASN A 232 2.82 -9.84 -5.32
CA ASN A 232 2.06 -10.57 -4.31
C ASN A 232 2.93 -10.96 -3.11
N SER A 233 4.19 -11.34 -3.35
CA SER A 233 5.14 -11.63 -2.26
C SER A 233 5.45 -10.38 -1.46
N LEU A 234 5.63 -9.22 -2.13
CA LEU A 234 5.83 -7.94 -1.46
C LEU A 234 4.60 -7.55 -0.63
N LEU A 235 3.40 -7.61 -1.20
CA LEU A 235 2.16 -7.32 -0.48
C LEU A 235 1.98 -8.24 0.73
N HIS A 236 2.25 -9.54 0.56
CA HIS A 236 2.15 -10.52 1.64
C HIS A 236 3.09 -10.19 2.80
N TYR A 237 4.36 -9.88 2.50
CA TYR A 237 5.32 -9.43 3.51
C TYR A 237 4.82 -8.18 4.25
N LEU A 238 4.37 -7.17 3.52
CA LEU A 238 3.93 -5.92 4.13
C LEU A 238 2.72 -6.14 5.06
N THR A 239 1.71 -6.91 4.63
CA THR A 239 0.50 -7.08 5.42
C THR A 239 0.65 -8.12 6.53
N PHE A 240 1.16 -9.32 6.21
CA PHE A 240 1.15 -10.46 7.14
C PHE A 240 2.41 -10.61 7.99
N GLU A 241 3.58 -10.22 7.47
CA GLU A 241 4.85 -10.34 8.22
C GLU A 241 5.17 -9.07 9.01
N VAL A 242 4.79 -7.89 8.50
CA VAL A 242 5.10 -6.60 9.13
C VAL A 242 3.90 -6.02 9.88
N LEU A 243 2.80 -5.71 9.18
CA LEU A 243 1.72 -4.92 9.79
C LEU A 243 0.92 -5.71 10.82
N GLU A 244 0.51 -6.95 10.50
CA GLU A 244 -0.33 -7.75 11.39
C GLU A 244 0.36 -8.11 12.72
N PRO A 245 1.60 -8.63 12.75
CA PRO A 245 2.25 -9.00 14.00
C PRO A 245 2.53 -7.78 14.89
N ASN A 246 2.95 -6.67 14.28
CA ASN A 246 3.19 -5.42 15.01
C ASN A 246 1.89 -4.84 15.59
N TRP A 247 0.78 -4.95 14.86
CA TRP A 247 -0.53 -4.57 15.36
C TRP A 247 -0.93 -5.40 16.58
N GLN A 248 -0.77 -6.72 16.54
CA GLN A 248 -1.10 -7.60 17.67
C GLN A 248 -0.27 -7.27 18.91
N VAL A 249 1.04 -7.01 18.74
CA VAL A 249 1.91 -6.57 19.85
C VAL A 249 1.44 -5.25 20.43
N MET A 250 1.10 -4.26 19.60
CA MET A 250 0.57 -2.98 20.05
C MET A 250 -0.75 -3.17 20.79
N HIS A 251 -1.69 -3.91 20.20
CA HIS A 251 -3.01 -4.16 20.77
C HIS A 251 -2.91 -4.82 22.16
N GLY A 252 -2.05 -5.84 22.30
CA GLY A 252 -1.79 -6.47 23.60
C GLY A 252 -1.21 -5.49 24.63
N ARG A 253 -0.25 -4.64 24.25
CA ARG A 253 0.32 -3.61 25.14
C ARG A 253 -0.69 -2.52 25.53
N LEU A 254 -1.56 -2.13 24.59
CA LEU A 254 -2.61 -1.14 24.85
C LEU A 254 -3.63 -1.64 25.89
N GLN A 255 -3.92 -2.94 25.94
CA GLN A 255 -4.78 -3.54 26.96
C GLN A 255 -4.17 -3.39 28.37
N THR A 256 -2.84 -3.54 28.49
CA THR A 256 -2.13 -3.49 29.79
C THR A 256 -1.69 -2.09 30.24
N ALA A 257 -1.77 -1.09 29.37
CA ALA A 257 -1.33 0.27 29.66
C ALA A 257 -2.14 0.92 30.80
N LYS A 258 -1.44 1.63 31.70
CA LYS A 258 -1.99 2.28 32.90
C LYS A 258 -2.13 3.80 32.77
N SER A 259 -1.46 4.41 31.81
CA SER A 259 -1.55 5.84 31.53
C SER A 259 -1.76 6.13 30.04
N ILE A 260 -2.20 7.35 29.73
CA ILE A 260 -2.31 7.82 28.34
C ILE A 260 -0.92 7.98 27.70
N ASP A 261 0.10 8.36 28.48
CA ASP A 261 1.46 8.50 27.97
C ASP A 261 2.03 7.15 27.50
N GLU A 262 1.75 6.06 28.24
CA GLU A 262 2.11 4.70 27.81
C GLU A 262 1.39 4.30 26.52
N VAL A 263 0.11 4.66 26.39
CA VAL A 263 -0.68 4.42 25.17
C VAL A 263 -0.05 5.14 23.96
N ILE A 264 0.31 6.41 24.11
CA ILE A 264 0.97 7.19 23.07
C ILE A 264 2.32 6.56 22.71
N GLN A 265 3.13 6.21 23.71
CA GLN A 265 4.44 5.61 23.49
C GLN A 265 4.35 4.27 22.74
N HIS A 266 3.38 3.41 23.10
CA HIS A 266 3.16 2.14 22.42
C HIS A 266 2.68 2.33 20.98
N HIS A 267 1.83 3.33 20.73
CA HIS A 267 1.34 3.68 19.41
C HIS A 267 2.44 4.24 18.50
N ASP A 268 3.26 5.17 19.02
CA ASP A 268 4.40 5.71 18.28
C ASP A 268 5.44 4.64 17.97
N PHE A 269 5.76 3.78 18.94
CA PHE A 269 6.67 2.65 18.73
C PHE A 269 6.16 1.70 17.63
N PHE A 270 4.87 1.41 17.61
CA PHE A 270 4.25 0.59 16.56
C PHE A 270 4.44 1.23 15.18
N LEU A 271 4.14 2.53 15.05
CA LEU A 271 4.24 3.24 13.77
C LEU A 271 5.68 3.33 13.27
N ASP A 272 6.63 3.65 14.15
CA ASP A 272 8.05 3.75 13.78
C ASP A 272 8.62 2.41 13.35
N LYS A 273 8.23 1.34 14.06
CA LYS A 273 8.59 -0.03 13.69
C LYS A 273 8.00 -0.41 12.33
N CYS A 274 6.72 -0.12 12.09
CA CYS A 274 6.08 -0.39 10.80
C CYS A 274 6.72 0.39 9.65
N LEU A 275 7.04 1.68 9.84
CA LEU A 275 7.73 2.47 8.80
C LEU A 275 9.09 1.89 8.44
N LYS A 276 9.85 1.42 9.44
CA LYS A 276 11.16 0.81 9.22
C LYS A 276 11.03 -0.52 8.47
N GLU A 277 10.20 -1.43 8.98
CA GLU A 277 10.05 -2.80 8.45
C GLU A 277 9.29 -2.83 7.11
N CYS A 278 8.44 -1.83 6.81
CA CYS A 278 7.83 -1.64 5.48
C CYS A 278 8.79 -1.11 4.41
N LEU A 279 10.10 -1.06 4.69
CA LEU A 279 11.15 -0.61 3.77
C LEU A 279 11.16 0.90 3.47
N LEU A 280 10.31 1.69 4.12
CA LEU A 280 10.13 3.11 3.82
C LEU A 280 11.30 3.97 4.30
N LEU A 281 12.05 3.51 5.29
CA LEU A 281 13.21 4.26 5.81
C LEU A 281 14.51 3.97 5.03
N LEU A 282 14.54 2.95 4.18
CA LEU A 282 15.71 2.50 3.41
C LEU A 282 15.66 3.04 1.96
N PRO A 283 16.30 4.19 1.66
CA PRO A 283 16.14 4.90 0.38
C PRO A 283 16.59 4.07 -0.83
N GLU A 284 17.68 3.32 -0.69
CA GLU A 284 18.20 2.46 -1.76
C GLU A 284 17.18 1.36 -2.13
N LEU A 285 16.59 0.73 -1.11
CA LEU A 285 15.66 -0.38 -1.31
C LEU A 285 14.33 0.09 -1.91
N ILE A 286 13.79 1.20 -1.41
CA ILE A 286 12.55 1.76 -1.94
C ILE A 286 12.72 2.22 -3.40
N GLN A 287 13.85 2.82 -3.78
CA GLN A 287 14.12 3.19 -5.18
C GLN A 287 14.11 1.97 -6.11
N LYS A 288 14.71 0.85 -5.68
CA LYS A 288 14.70 -0.41 -6.43
C LYS A 288 13.28 -0.98 -6.57
N VAL A 289 12.50 -0.97 -5.49
CA VAL A 289 11.10 -1.43 -5.51
C VAL A 289 10.22 -0.54 -6.39
N GLU A 290 10.37 0.78 -6.33
CA GLU A 290 9.66 1.70 -7.23
C GLU A 290 10.01 1.47 -8.70
N LYS A 291 11.29 1.24 -9.02
CA LYS A 291 11.70 0.91 -10.39
C LYS A 291 11.09 -0.41 -10.89
N LEU A 292 11.07 -1.45 -10.04
CA LEU A 292 10.40 -2.72 -10.36
C LEU A 292 8.89 -2.54 -10.58
N LYS A 293 8.22 -1.73 -9.75
CA LYS A 293 6.80 -1.39 -9.92
C LYS A 293 6.54 -0.66 -11.23
N SER A 294 7.39 0.32 -11.58
CA SER A 294 7.29 1.03 -12.86
C SER A 294 7.43 0.09 -14.06
N LEU A 295 8.40 -0.84 -14.03
CA LEU A 295 8.54 -1.86 -15.07
C LEU A 295 7.30 -2.75 -15.20
N CYS A 296 6.68 -3.13 -14.08
CA CYS A 296 5.43 -3.89 -14.07
C CYS A 296 4.27 -3.13 -14.73
N LEU A 297 4.13 -1.83 -14.41
CA LEU A 297 3.09 -0.98 -15.01
C LEU A 297 3.31 -0.76 -16.50
N GLN A 298 4.54 -0.50 -16.93
CA GLN A 298 4.90 -0.35 -18.34
C GLN A 298 4.60 -1.64 -19.13
N TYR A 299 4.94 -2.80 -18.55
CA TYR A 299 4.60 -4.10 -19.12
C TYR A 299 3.08 -4.30 -19.23
N ALA A 300 2.32 -4.01 -18.16
CA ALA A 300 0.87 -4.15 -18.15
C ALA A 300 0.20 -3.27 -19.22
N ALA A 301 0.64 -2.02 -19.36
CA ALA A 301 0.16 -1.10 -20.41
C ALA A 301 0.51 -1.60 -21.82
N ALA A 302 1.71 -2.15 -22.02
CA ALA A 302 2.15 -2.70 -23.30
C ALA A 302 1.44 -4.02 -23.66
N THR A 303 0.85 -4.74 -22.70
CA THR A 303 0.30 -6.08 -22.90
C THR A 303 -0.80 -6.11 -23.96
N GLN A 304 -1.67 -5.10 -24.02
CA GLN A 304 -2.73 -5.03 -25.03
C GLN A 304 -2.15 -4.93 -26.45
N TRP A 305 -1.10 -4.12 -26.65
CA TRP A 305 -0.38 -4.01 -27.91
C TRP A 305 0.37 -5.30 -28.28
N LEU A 306 1.04 -5.93 -27.31
CA LEU A 306 1.76 -7.19 -27.50
C LEU A 306 0.83 -8.32 -27.96
N ILE A 307 -0.35 -8.41 -27.35
CA ILE A 307 -1.36 -9.42 -27.66
C ILE A 307 -1.99 -9.19 -29.04
N SER A 308 -2.47 -7.98 -29.30
CA SER A 308 -3.09 -7.61 -30.58
C SER A 308 -2.15 -7.74 -31.77
N SER A 309 -0.85 -7.48 -31.59
CA SER A 309 0.16 -7.65 -32.63
C SER A 309 0.51 -9.11 -32.91
N SER A 310 0.22 -10.02 -31.98
CA SER A 310 0.52 -11.45 -32.08
C SER A 310 -0.66 -12.29 -32.60
N ILE A 311 -1.89 -11.77 -32.53
CA ILE A 311 -3.09 -12.44 -33.05
C ILE A 311 -3.45 -11.82 -34.40
N ASP A 312 -3.28 -12.58 -35.48
CA ASP A 312 -3.96 -12.31 -36.73
C ASP A 312 -5.43 -12.71 -36.55
N ILE A 313 -6.33 -11.76 -36.29
CA ILE A 313 -7.77 -12.01 -36.43
C ILE A 313 -8.02 -12.23 -37.93
N PRO A 314 -8.43 -13.42 -38.40
CA PRO A 314 -8.91 -13.56 -39.76
C PRO A 314 -10.13 -12.65 -39.86
N LYS A 315 -10.08 -11.63 -40.72
CA LYS A 315 -11.30 -10.95 -41.12
C LYS A 315 -12.20 -12.03 -41.72
N LEU A 316 -13.28 -12.36 -41.00
CA LEU A 316 -14.42 -13.04 -41.61
C LEU A 316 -14.97 -12.04 -42.62
N ASP A 317 -14.56 -12.18 -43.88
CA ASP A 317 -15.20 -11.48 -44.98
C ASP A 317 -16.66 -11.94 -45.00
N GLU A 318 -17.58 -11.02 -44.66
CA GLU A 318 -18.97 -11.14 -45.08
C GLU A 318 -18.99 -11.12 -46.61
N GLN A 319 -19.02 -12.30 -47.23
CA GLN A 319 -19.44 -12.46 -48.62
C GLN A 319 -20.61 -13.43 -48.67
N SER A 320 -21.80 -12.83 -48.64
CA SER A 320 -22.96 -13.35 -49.36
C SER A 320 -22.61 -13.44 -50.86
N ASP A 321 -22.39 -14.64 -51.38
CA ASP A 321 -23.28 -15.27 -52.38
C ASP A 321 -22.60 -16.49 -53.00
N GLY A 322 -23.43 -17.50 -53.28
CA GLY A 322 -22.99 -18.85 -53.61
C GLY A 322 -22.31 -19.00 -54.97
N SER A 323 -21.36 -19.93 -55.04
CA SER A 323 -21.30 -20.99 -56.06
C SER A 323 -20.23 -22.02 -55.70
N PHE A 324 -20.57 -23.30 -55.89
CA PHE A 324 -19.66 -24.44 -55.72
C PHE A 324 -18.56 -24.42 -56.80
N GLY A 325 -17.29 -24.52 -56.38
CA GLY A 325 -16.15 -24.66 -57.29
C GLY A 325 -14.90 -25.20 -56.60
N SER A 326 -14.42 -26.33 -57.10
CA SER A 326 -13.28 -27.12 -56.59
C SER A 326 -11.93 -26.38 -56.64
N GLY A 327 -11.14 -26.53 -55.58
CA GLY A 327 -9.66 -26.57 -55.59
C GLY A 327 -8.87 -25.29 -55.90
N LYS A 328 -8.30 -24.67 -54.85
CA LYS A 328 -6.89 -24.24 -54.75
C LYS A 328 -6.61 -23.57 -53.39
N LEU A 329 -5.68 -24.15 -52.62
CA LEU A 329 -5.04 -23.45 -51.50
C LEU A 329 -4.37 -22.18 -52.05
N LYS A 330 -4.94 -21.00 -51.76
CA LYS A 330 -4.30 -19.72 -52.05
C LYS A 330 -3.07 -19.60 -51.16
N SER A 331 -1.89 -19.71 -51.77
CA SER A 331 -0.61 -19.34 -51.16
C SER A 331 -0.71 -17.94 -50.56
N LYS A 332 -0.38 -17.79 -49.26
CA LYS A 332 -0.22 -16.48 -48.63
C LYS A 332 0.78 -15.65 -49.45
N ASN A 333 0.48 -14.38 -49.71
CA ASN A 333 1.39 -13.48 -50.42
C ASN A 333 2.72 -13.36 -49.65
N PRO A 334 3.90 -13.45 -50.31
CA PRO A 334 5.20 -13.37 -49.64
C PRO A 334 5.39 -12.10 -48.81
N SER A 335 4.82 -10.98 -49.27
CA SER A 335 4.86 -9.68 -48.57
C SER A 335 4.05 -9.64 -47.27
N GLN A 336 3.00 -10.45 -47.14
CA GLN A 336 2.22 -10.58 -45.91
C GLN A 336 2.94 -11.50 -44.92
N VAL A 337 3.55 -12.58 -45.39
CA VAL A 337 4.37 -13.49 -44.55
C VAL A 337 5.58 -12.76 -43.97
N GLN A 338 6.28 -11.97 -44.79
CA GLN A 338 7.42 -11.15 -44.35
C GLN A 338 7.01 -10.14 -43.26
N LYS A 339 5.90 -9.41 -43.46
CA LYS A 339 5.39 -8.43 -42.47
C LYS A 339 4.97 -9.08 -41.16
N VAL A 340 4.39 -10.29 -41.19
CA VAL A 340 4.01 -11.04 -39.99
C VAL A 340 5.25 -11.54 -39.23
N MET A 341 6.27 -12.05 -39.93
CA MET A 341 7.54 -12.45 -39.30
C MET A 341 8.27 -11.27 -38.65
N THR A 342 8.33 -10.10 -39.32
CA THR A 342 8.96 -8.90 -38.75
C THR A 342 8.21 -8.38 -37.51
N ARG A 343 6.88 -8.42 -37.50
CA ARG A 343 6.06 -8.03 -36.34
C ARG A 343 6.23 -8.97 -35.15
N ASN A 344 6.22 -10.29 -35.39
CA ASN A 344 6.44 -11.27 -34.34
C ASN A 344 7.86 -11.19 -33.74
N SER A 345 8.87 -10.83 -34.56
CA SER A 345 10.21 -10.54 -34.07
C SER A 345 10.23 -9.34 -33.13
N ALA A 346 9.65 -8.21 -33.54
CA ALA A 346 9.62 -6.99 -32.72
C ALA A 346 8.88 -7.17 -31.39
N VAL A 347 7.77 -7.92 -31.38
CA VAL A 347 7.04 -8.29 -30.15
C VAL A 347 7.90 -9.15 -29.23
N THR A 348 8.60 -10.15 -29.80
CA THR A 348 9.50 -11.02 -29.04
C THR A 348 10.66 -10.24 -28.43
N ASP A 349 11.26 -9.32 -29.20
CA ASP A 349 12.36 -8.47 -28.74
C ASP A 349 11.92 -7.53 -27.60
N SER A 350 10.71 -6.99 -27.68
CA SER A 350 10.11 -6.17 -26.62
C SER A 350 9.88 -6.96 -25.32
N ILE A 351 9.35 -8.19 -25.42
CA ILE A 351 9.17 -9.08 -24.26
C ILE A 351 10.53 -9.44 -23.64
N LEU A 352 11.52 -9.78 -24.46
CA LEU A 352 12.89 -10.07 -24.02
C LEU A 352 13.56 -8.85 -23.37
N LYS A 353 13.23 -7.64 -23.79
CA LYS A 353 13.69 -6.41 -23.15
C LYS A 353 13.12 -6.29 -21.74
N PHE A 354 11.79 -6.38 -21.59
CA PHE A 354 11.14 -6.33 -20.27
C PHE A 354 11.63 -7.43 -19.33
N GLU A 355 11.80 -8.66 -19.83
CA GLU A 355 12.30 -9.79 -19.05
C GLU A 355 13.73 -9.55 -18.55
N ARG A 356 14.63 -9.04 -19.41
CA ARG A 356 16.01 -8.71 -19.04
C ARG A 356 16.08 -7.59 -18.02
N GLU A 357 15.34 -6.50 -18.23
CA GLU A 357 15.32 -5.34 -17.33
C GLU A 357 14.75 -5.72 -15.96
N PHE A 358 13.64 -6.44 -15.93
CA PHE A 358 13.02 -6.91 -14.69
C PHE A 358 13.94 -7.84 -13.91
N ASN A 359 14.52 -8.85 -14.58
CA ASN A 359 15.43 -9.80 -13.91
C ASN A 359 16.72 -9.14 -13.45
N ALA A 360 17.29 -8.20 -14.23
CA ALA A 360 18.47 -7.46 -13.82
C ALA A 360 18.20 -6.67 -12.54
N GLU A 361 17.08 -5.93 -12.49
CA GLU A 361 16.73 -5.15 -11.30
C GLU A 361 16.45 -6.04 -10.08
N LEU A 362 15.78 -7.18 -10.29
CA LEU A 362 15.54 -8.18 -9.25
C LEU A 362 16.85 -8.75 -8.67
N GLN A 363 17.86 -8.99 -9.52
CA GLN A 363 19.18 -9.44 -9.06
C GLN A 363 19.93 -8.34 -8.28
N THR A 364 19.74 -7.06 -8.61
CA THR A 364 20.32 -5.97 -7.81
C THR A 364 19.65 -5.81 -6.44
N LEU A 365 18.38 -6.20 -6.31
CA LEU A 365 17.64 -6.15 -5.05
C LEU A 365 18.13 -7.21 -4.06
N ARG A 366 18.54 -8.38 -4.58
CA ARG A 366 18.99 -9.54 -3.79
C ARG A 366 20.08 -9.24 -2.76
N PRO A 367 21.24 -8.65 -3.12
CA PRO A 367 22.31 -8.40 -2.15
C PRO A 367 21.86 -7.40 -1.07
N ILE A 368 21.08 -6.38 -1.43
CA ILE A 368 20.56 -5.35 -0.52
C ILE A 368 19.60 -5.96 0.51
N LEU A 369 18.71 -6.83 0.05
CA LEU A 369 17.83 -7.59 0.94
C LEU A 369 18.63 -8.53 1.84
N SER A 370 19.65 -9.23 1.31
CA SER A 370 20.46 -10.15 2.11
C SER A 370 21.29 -9.45 3.19
N SER A 371 21.84 -8.26 2.92
CA SER A 371 22.55 -7.48 3.94
C SER A 371 21.60 -6.93 4.99
N SER A 372 20.42 -6.47 4.58
CA SER A 372 19.38 -5.96 5.48
C SER A 372 18.71 -7.07 6.29
N SER A 373 18.69 -8.31 5.78
CA SER A 373 18.13 -9.49 6.45
C SER A 373 18.92 -9.96 7.66
N GLN A 374 20.20 -9.56 7.77
CA GLN A 374 20.99 -9.79 8.98
C GLN A 374 20.48 -8.94 10.17
N ALA A 375 19.80 -7.82 9.88
CA ALA A 375 19.22 -6.94 10.88
C ALA A 375 17.74 -7.25 11.17
N GLU A 376 17.00 -7.79 10.20
CA GLU A 376 15.57 -8.10 10.32
C GLU A 376 15.23 -9.49 9.74
N PRO A 377 14.82 -10.46 10.57
CA PRO A 377 14.64 -11.86 10.14
C PRO A 377 13.53 -12.02 9.09
N TYR A 378 12.48 -11.19 9.12
CA TYR A 378 11.35 -11.28 8.18
C TYR A 378 11.73 -10.94 6.73
N LEU A 379 12.81 -10.18 6.52
CA LEU A 379 13.34 -9.91 5.18
C LEU A 379 13.95 -11.14 4.52
N THR A 380 14.39 -12.13 5.31
CA THR A 380 14.87 -13.41 4.76
C THR A 380 13.75 -14.18 4.06
N HIS A 381 12.54 -14.18 4.62
CA HIS A 381 11.36 -14.80 4.03
C HIS A 381 10.97 -14.10 2.73
N LEU A 382 10.92 -12.76 2.72
CA LEU A 382 10.67 -12.00 1.49
C LEU A 382 11.75 -12.27 0.43
N ALA A 383 13.03 -12.34 0.81
CA ALA A 383 14.10 -12.69 -0.12
C ALA A 383 13.92 -14.11 -0.69
N GLN A 384 13.56 -15.09 0.13
CA GLN A 384 13.30 -16.47 -0.32
C GLN A 384 12.12 -16.54 -1.30
N TRP A 385 11.03 -15.84 -1.01
CA TRP A 385 9.81 -15.82 -1.83
C TRP A 385 10.00 -15.11 -3.17
N ILE A 386 10.69 -13.97 -3.15
CA ILE A 386 11.00 -13.20 -4.36
C ILE A 386 11.98 -13.97 -5.25
N LEU A 387 12.92 -14.72 -4.67
CA LEU A 387 13.98 -15.43 -5.39
C LEU A 387 13.63 -16.87 -5.76
N GLY A 388 12.50 -17.39 -5.27
CA GLY A 388 12.07 -18.77 -5.52
C GLY A 388 13.03 -19.82 -4.97
N VAL A 389 13.75 -19.53 -3.89
CA VAL A 389 14.62 -20.51 -3.23
C VAL A 389 13.79 -21.24 -2.17
N GLY A 390 13.05 -22.27 -2.62
CA GLY A 390 12.20 -23.18 -1.83
C GLY A 390 10.70 -22.83 -1.94
N ASN A 391 9.77 -23.66 -2.41
CA ASN A 391 9.74 -25.10 -2.65
C ASN A 391 9.03 -25.41 -3.98
N ASP A 392 9.72 -26.09 -4.89
CA ASP A 392 9.09 -27.13 -5.70
C ASP A 392 8.94 -28.36 -4.79
N GLN A 393 7.82 -28.47 -4.07
CA GLN A 393 7.30 -29.72 -3.50
C GLN A 393 5.78 -29.73 -3.59
#